data_AF-A0A926THT1-F1
#
_entry.id   AF-A0A926THT1-F1
#
_cell.length_a   1.000
_cell.length_b   1.000
_cell.length_c   1.000
_cell.angle_alpha   90.00
_cell.angle_beta   90.00
_cell.angle_gamma   90.00
#
_symmetry.space_group_name_H-M   'P 1'
#
loop_
_entity.id
_entity.type
_entity.pdbx_description
1 polymer ?
#
loop_
_entity_poly.entity_id
_entity_poly.type
_entity_poly.pdbx_seq_one_letter_code
_entity_poly.pdbx_strand_id
1 'polypeptide(L)' 'MKSFLAWFLLPLVLVLTIASCSHSGISGGGDIIVASKDFTEQDILGELLAQQIESTGLKVDRRPRLGGSFVCHQA' A
#
# COMPACT_ATOMS: atom_id res chain seq x y z
N MET A 1 46.90 -14.57 -5.64
CA MET A 1 45.71 -14.79 -6.49
C MET A 1 44.41 -14.79 -5.69
N LYS A 2 44.34 -15.48 -4.54
CA LYS A 2 43.15 -15.55 -3.64
C LYS A 2 42.70 -14.19 -3.08
N SER A 3 43.67 -13.35 -2.67
CA SER A 3 43.42 -12.03 -2.08
C SER A 3 42.94 -10.98 -3.08
N PHE A 4 43.42 -11.05 -4.33
CA PHE A 4 42.98 -10.17 -5.42
C PHE A 4 41.53 -10.44 -5.83
N LEU A 5 41.13 -11.71 -5.86
CA LEU A 5 39.74 -12.10 -6.11
C LEU A 5 38.81 -11.62 -4.99
N ALA A 6 39.26 -11.69 -3.73
CA ALA A 6 38.51 -11.22 -2.57
C ALA A 6 38.24 -9.71 -2.62
N TRP A 7 39.19 -8.90 -3.11
CA TRP A 7 39.02 -7.45 -3.25
C TRP A 7 37.98 -7.05 -4.30
N PHE A 8 37.73 -7.90 -5.30
CA PHE A 8 36.66 -7.69 -6.29
C PHE A 8 35.31 -8.26 -5.85
N LEU A 9 35.30 -9.37 -5.12
CA LEU A 9 34.06 -10.02 -4.67
C LEU A 9 33.38 -9.30 -3.51
N LEU A 10 34.14 -8.66 -2.62
CA LEU A 10 33.60 -7.94 -1.46
C LEU A 10 32.70 -6.74 -1.85
N PRO A 11 33.10 -5.84 -2.78
CA PRO A 11 32.21 -4.77 -3.25
C PRO A 11 31.05 -5.30 -4.09
N LEU A 12 31.24 -6.39 -4.84
CA LEU A 12 30.16 -7.02 -5.63
C LEU A 12 29.04 -7.53 -4.71
N VAL A 13 29.39 -8.23 -3.63
CA VAL A 13 28.44 -8.71 -2.63
C VAL A 13 27.75 -7.54 -1.93
N LEU A 14 28.51 -6.49 -1.58
CA LEU A 14 27.94 -5.27 -0.99
C LEU A 14 26.88 -4.66 -1.91
N VAL A 15 27.20 -4.43 -3.19
CA VAL A 15 26.24 -3.88 -4.18
C VAL A 15 25.00 -4.77 -4.32
N LEU A 16 25.17 -6.09 -4.33
CA LEU A 16 24.07 -7.04 -4.43
C LEU A 16 23.15 -6.99 -3.19
N THR A 17 23.71 -6.82 -1.99
CA THR A 17 22.91 -6.70 -0.76
C THR A 17 22.11 -5.40 -0.70
N ILE A 18 22.66 -4.29 -1.20
CA ILE A 18 21.95 -3.00 -1.21
C ILE A 18 20.82 -2.99 -2.25
N ALA A 19 21.03 -3.65 -3.40
CA ALA A 19 20.01 -3.77 -4.46
C ALA A 19 18.80 -4.63 -4.05
N SER A 20 18.97 -5.58 -3.11
CA SER A 20 17.87 -6.40 -2.57
C SER A 20 16.91 -5.63 -1.65
N CYS A 21 17.27 -4.41 -1.23
CA CYS A 21 16.37 -3.51 -0.49
C CYS A 21 15.43 -2.74 -1.45
N SER A 22 15.04 -3.33 -2.58
CA SER A 22 13.89 -2.86 -3.33
C SER A 22 12.66 -3.07 -2.47
N HIS A 23 12.32 -2.05 -1.69
CA HIS A 23 11.00 -1.90 -1.08
C HIS A 23 10.00 -2.03 -2.23
N SER A 24 9.36 -3.19 -2.33
CA SER A 24 8.15 -3.39 -3.11
C SER A 24 7.08 -2.51 -2.48
N GLY A 25 7.21 -1.19 -2.65
CA GLY A 25 6.17 -0.23 -2.39
C GLY A 25 5.05 -0.64 -3.31
N ILE A 26 4.07 -1.31 -2.73
CA ILE A 26 2.83 -1.74 -3.35
C ILE A 26 2.32 -0.55 -4.18
N SER A 27 2.48 -0.70 -5.49
CA SER A 27 2.20 0.32 -6.47
C SER A 27 0.70 0.34 -6.74
N GLY A 28 0.01 1.37 -6.28
CA GLY A 28 -1.19 1.88 -6.95
C GLY A 28 -2.50 1.94 -6.16
N GLY A 29 -2.61 1.32 -4.98
CA GLY A 29 -3.81 1.41 -4.13
C GLY A 29 -3.42 1.75 -2.70
N GLY A 30 -4.26 2.48 -1.97
CA GLY A 30 -4.04 2.68 -0.53
C GLY A 30 -3.90 1.33 0.19
N ASP A 31 -3.19 1.30 1.31
CA ASP A 31 -3.08 0.10 2.17
C ASP A 31 -4.46 -0.42 2.59
N ILE A 32 -5.44 0.48 2.61
CA ILE A 32 -6.82 0.22 2.98
C ILE A 32 -7.76 0.78 1.90
N ILE A 33 -8.84 0.06 1.60
CA ILE A 33 -9.94 0.55 0.76
C ILE A 33 -11.15 0.81 1.66
N VAL A 34 -11.73 2.00 1.58
CA VAL A 34 -13.00 2.35 2.22
C VAL A 34 -14.08 2.48 1.15
N ALA A 35 -15.10 1.62 1.24
CA ALA A 35 -16.22 1.59 0.31
C ALA A 35 -17.54 1.94 1.00
N SER A 36 -18.48 2.54 0.25
CA SER A 36 -19.80 2.92 0.76
C SER A 36 -20.93 2.39 -0.13
N LYS A 37 -22.10 2.24 0.48
CA LYS A 37 -23.38 2.03 -0.23
C LYS A 37 -23.81 3.32 -0.92
N ASP A 38 -24.74 3.20 -1.85
CA ASP A 38 -25.30 4.33 -2.58
C ASP A 38 -26.34 5.11 -1.75
N PHE A 39 -25.87 5.72 -0.64
CA PHE A 39 -26.64 6.58 0.25
C PHE A 39 -25.77 7.75 0.70
N THR A 40 -26.30 8.97 0.69
CA THR A 40 -25.57 10.18 1.07
C THR A 40 -24.94 10.12 2.46
N GLU A 41 -25.65 9.53 3.43
CA GLU A 41 -25.11 9.33 4.79
C GLU A 41 -23.84 8.45 4.77
N GLN A 42 -23.83 7.41 3.94
CA GLN A 42 -22.71 6.48 3.86
C GLN A 42 -21.50 7.08 3.15
N ASP A 43 -21.70 8.00 2.20
CA ASP A 43 -20.61 8.78 1.61
C ASP A 43 -19.94 9.68 2.66
N ILE A 44 -20.73 10.35 3.51
CA ILE A 44 -20.20 11.19 4.60
C ILE A 44 -19.45 10.34 5.63
N LEU A 45 -20.05 9.24 6.08
CA LEU A 45 -19.43 8.34 7.07
C LEU A 45 -18.17 7.67 6.53
N GLY A 46 -18.17 7.26 5.26
CA GLY A 46 -17.00 6.70 4.59
C GLY A 46 -15.84 7.70 4.54
N GLU A 47 -16.13 8.97 4.31
CA GLU A 47 -15.10 10.01 4.26
C GLU A 47 -14.52 10.33 5.64
N LEU A 48 -15.36 10.42 6.68
CA LEU A 48 -14.91 10.58 8.06
C LEU A 48 -13.99 9.41 8.49
N LEU A 49 -14.37 8.18 8.12
CA LEU A 49 -13.58 6.99 8.41
C LEU A 49 -12.23 7.01 7.66
N ALA A 50 -12.24 7.35 6.37
CA ALA A 50 -11.03 7.41 5.56
C ALA A 50 -10.01 8.41 6.14
N GLN A 51 -10.46 9.62 6.51
CA GLN A 51 -9.61 10.64 7.12
C GLN A 51 -9.06 10.21 8.47
N GLN A 52 -9.87 9.53 9.29
CA GLN A 52 -9.41 9.00 10.57
C GLN A 52 -8.32 7.94 10.38
N ILE A 53 -8.45 7.07 9.38
CA ILE A 53 -7.42 6.07 9.06
C ILE A 53 -6.16 6.76 8.52
N GLU A 54 -6.30 7.74 7.62
CA GLU A 54 -5.18 8.51 7.08
C GLU A 54 -4.40 9.27 8.17
N SER A 55 -5.07 9.69 9.25
CA SER A 55 -4.42 10.31 10.40
C SER A 55 -3.38 9.40 11.09
N THR A 56 -3.45 8.09 10.87
CA THR A 56 -2.48 7.11 11.38
C THR A 56 -1.25 6.93 10.49
N GLY A 57 -1.21 7.61 9.32
CA GLY A 57 -0.14 7.52 8.34
C GLY A 57 -0.34 6.44 7.27
N LEU A 58 -1.46 5.70 7.32
CA LEU A 58 -1.86 4.74 6.28
C LEU A 58 -2.51 5.44 5.08
N LYS A 59 -2.37 4.86 3.89
CA LYS A 59 -3.05 5.38 2.69
C LYS A 59 -4.43 4.74 2.52
N VAL A 60 -5.43 5.52 2.15
CA VAL A 60 -6.79 5.02 1.91
C VAL A 60 -7.25 5.28 0.47
N ASP A 61 -7.71 4.23 -0.22
CA ASP A 61 -8.45 4.33 -1.48
C ASP A 61 -9.97 4.40 -1.20
N ARG A 62 -10.68 5.30 -1.86
CA ARG A 62 -12.09 5.59 -1.63
C ARG A 62 -12.94 5.06 -2.76
N ARG A 63 -13.91 4.20 -2.47
CA ARG A 63 -14.83 3.59 -3.45
C ARG A 63 -16.28 3.82 -3.05
N PRO A 64 -16.78 5.07 -3.18
CA PRO A 64 -18.13 5.37 -2.77
C PRO A 64 -19.16 4.78 -3.73
N ARG A 65 -20.39 4.58 -3.23
CA ARG A 65 -21.57 4.22 -4.02
C ARG A 65 -21.40 2.95 -4.86
N LEU A 66 -20.95 1.85 -4.25
CA LEU A 66 -20.89 0.54 -4.93
C LEU A 66 -22.28 -0.08 -5.19
N GLY A 67 -23.36 0.57 -4.73
CA GLY A 67 -24.74 0.12 -4.88
C GLY A 67 -25.39 -0.25 -3.55
N GLY A 68 -26.29 -1.22 -3.57
CA GLY A 68 -27.04 -1.65 -2.39
C GLY A 68 -26.21 -2.42 -1.37
N SER A 69 -26.83 -2.77 -0.24
CA SER A 69 -26.17 -3.46 0.88
C SER A 69 -25.42 -4.73 0.48
N PHE A 70 -26.02 -5.58 -0.38
CA PHE A 70 -25.41 -6.85 -0.78
C PHE A 70 -24.19 -6.67 -1.68
N VAL A 71 -24.14 -5.61 -2.51
CA VAL A 71 -22.99 -5.36 -3.38
C VAL A 71 -21.82 -4.87 -2.54
N CYS A 72 -22.07 -3.92 -1.63
CA CYS A 72 -21.02 -3.42 -0.73
C CYS A 72 -20.50 -4.47 0.24
N HIS A 73 -21.34 -5.41 0.67
CA HIS A 73 -20.92 -6.47 1.59
C HIS A 73 -20.03 -7.53 0.91
N GLN A 74 -20.16 -7.70 -0.41
CA GLN A 74 -19.37 -8.66 -1.20
C GLN A 74 -18.09 -8.06 -1.79
N ALA A 75 -17.95 -6.73 -1.76
CA ALA A 75 -16.80 -6.00 -2.27
C ALA A 75 -15.59 -6.11 -1.34
#